data_AF-A0AAD5BSM1-F1
#
_entry.id   AF-A0AAD5BSM1-F1
#
_cell.length_a   1.000
_cell.length_b   1.000
_cell.length_c   1.000
_cell.angle_alpha   90.00
_cell.angle_beta   90.00
_cell.angle_gamma   90.00
#
_symmetry.space_group_name_H-M   'P 1'
#
loop_
_entity.id
_entity.type
_entity.pdbx_description
1 polymer ?
#
loop_
_entity_poly.entity_id
_entity_poly.type
_entity_poly.pdbx_seq_one_letter_code
_entity_poly.pdbx_strand_id
1 'polypeptide(L)'
;GWENKWVKSDWKRDENMAGEWNYTSGKWNGDANDKGIQTSEDYRFYAISAEYPEFSNKDKTLVFQFSVKHEQKLDCGGGYMKLLSGDVDQKKFGGDTPYSIMFGPDISKQIKDPEAKKPEDWDEKEFIPDPEDKKPEGYDDIPKEIPDPDAKKPEDWDDEEDGEWTVPTIPNPEYKGPWKAKVKSGTLFDNVLICDDPEYAKQVAEETWGKQKDAEKAAFEELEKKREEEV
;
A
#
# COMPACT_ATOMS: atom_id res chain seq x y z
N GLY A 1 28.15 2.02 2.68
CA GLY A 1 26.87 1.42 3.09
C GLY A 1 25.84 1.64 2.01
N TRP A 2 24.60 1.18 2.20
CA TRP A 2 23.51 1.34 1.22
C TRP A 2 23.29 2.81 0.81
N GLU A 3 23.47 3.75 1.74
CA GLU A 3 23.37 5.21 1.52
C GLU A 3 24.37 5.77 0.50
N ASN A 4 25.46 5.05 0.20
CA ASN A 4 26.41 5.47 -0.83
C ASN A 4 25.94 5.10 -2.25
N LYS A 5 25.04 4.12 -2.35
CA LYS A 5 24.53 3.61 -3.64
C LYS A 5 23.17 4.21 -3.98
N TRP A 6 22.34 4.41 -2.97
CA TRP A 6 20.97 4.85 -3.15
C TRP A 6 20.81 6.34 -2.86
N VAL A 7 20.14 7.04 -3.77
CA VAL A 7 19.87 8.48 -3.68
C VAL A 7 18.38 8.68 -3.41
N LYS A 8 18.07 9.29 -2.26
CA LYS A 8 16.72 9.76 -1.95
C LYS A 8 16.36 10.96 -2.82
N SER A 9 15.19 10.89 -3.45
CA SER A 9 14.61 11.98 -4.22
C SER A 9 14.07 13.09 -3.31
N ASP A 10 14.03 14.32 -3.80
CA ASP A 10 13.35 15.45 -3.18
C ASP A 10 11.88 15.56 -3.64
N TRP A 11 11.40 14.66 -4.51
CA TRP A 11 10.00 14.59 -4.91
C TRP A 11 9.08 14.46 -3.69
N LYS A 12 8.03 15.30 -3.64
CA LYS A 12 7.06 15.39 -2.52
C LYS A 12 7.61 15.90 -1.18
N ARG A 13 8.87 16.36 -1.13
CA ARG A 13 9.49 16.89 0.09
C ARG A 13 8.87 18.21 0.55
N ASP A 14 8.63 19.14 -0.37
CA ASP A 14 8.02 20.44 -0.05
C ASP A 14 6.57 20.33 0.43
N GLU A 15 5.87 19.25 0.04
CA GLU A 15 4.52 18.92 0.51
C GLU A 15 4.53 18.17 1.85
N ASN A 16 5.70 17.88 2.42
CA ASN A 16 5.87 17.02 3.58
C ASN A 16 5.23 15.62 3.40
N MET A 17 5.24 15.12 2.17
CA MET A 17 4.68 13.82 1.81
C MET A 17 5.74 12.80 1.36
N ALA A 18 7.01 13.18 1.29
CA ALA A 18 8.12 12.27 1.07
C ALA A 18 8.38 11.42 2.33
N GLY A 19 8.47 10.10 2.16
CA GLY A 19 8.72 9.17 3.26
C GLY A 19 10.21 8.88 3.47
N GLU A 20 10.56 8.58 4.71
CA GLU A 20 11.91 8.16 5.07
C GLU A 20 12.13 6.64 4.93
N TRP A 21 13.39 6.25 4.79
CA TRP A 21 13.77 4.86 4.55
C TRP A 21 14.62 4.33 5.70
N ASN A 22 14.35 3.09 6.10
CA ASN A 22 15.13 2.34 7.08
C ASN A 22 16.00 1.29 6.38
N TYR A 23 17.09 0.88 7.03
CA TYR A 23 17.89 -0.27 6.62
C TYR A 23 17.87 -1.34 7.73
N THR A 24 17.09 -2.38 7.52
CA THR A 24 16.68 -3.32 8.57
C THR A 24 16.36 -4.69 7.98
N SER A 25 16.38 -5.73 8.82
CA SER A 25 15.91 -7.08 8.49
C SER A 25 14.40 -7.22 8.74
N GLY A 26 13.75 -6.16 9.22
CA GLY A 26 12.32 -6.15 9.53
C GLY A 26 11.98 -6.77 10.89
N LYS A 27 10.68 -6.83 11.21
CA LYS A 27 10.13 -7.28 12.50
C LYS A 27 10.28 -8.79 12.71
N TRP A 28 10.27 -9.56 11.64
CA TRP A 28 10.50 -11.01 11.63
C TRP A 28 11.49 -11.31 10.52
N ASN A 29 12.48 -12.19 10.73
CA ASN A 29 13.51 -12.51 9.74
C ASN A 29 14.14 -13.88 10.00
N GLY A 30 14.73 -14.46 8.96
CA GLY A 30 15.54 -15.68 9.06
C GLY A 30 16.97 -15.40 9.51
N ASP A 31 17.51 -14.22 9.17
CA ASP A 31 18.81 -13.73 9.57
C ASP A 31 18.74 -12.22 9.85
N ALA A 32 19.13 -11.80 11.05
CA ALA A 32 19.13 -10.39 11.46
C ALA A 32 20.16 -9.53 10.71
N ASN A 33 21.11 -10.17 10.02
CA ASN A 33 22.10 -9.50 9.18
C ASN A 33 21.62 -9.33 7.73
N ASP A 34 20.58 -10.06 7.32
CA ASP A 34 19.97 -9.93 5.99
C ASP A 34 19.04 -8.72 5.98
N LYS A 35 19.57 -7.58 5.54
CA LYS A 35 18.92 -6.28 5.65
C LYS A 35 18.59 -5.71 4.29
N GLY A 36 17.34 -5.28 4.17
CA GLY A 36 16.83 -4.55 3.02
C GLY A 36 16.49 -3.09 3.34
N ILE A 37 16.00 -2.39 2.33
CA ILE A 37 15.54 -1.01 2.42
C ILE A 37 14.04 -1.02 2.68
N GLN A 38 13.60 -0.43 3.79
CA GLN A 38 12.21 -0.47 4.25
C GLN A 38 11.58 0.91 4.31
N THR A 39 10.32 1.02 3.86
CA THR A 39 9.47 2.20 4.06
C THR A 39 9.12 2.39 5.54
N SER A 40 9.24 3.60 6.09
CA SER A 40 9.16 3.82 7.55
C SER A 40 7.91 4.52 8.09
N GLU A 41 7.18 5.23 7.22
CA GLU A 41 6.06 6.11 7.56
C GLU A 41 4.79 5.84 6.73
N ASP A 42 3.65 5.73 7.39
CA ASP A 42 2.35 5.54 6.74
C ASP A 42 1.94 6.78 5.92
N TYR A 43 1.14 6.59 4.87
CA TYR A 43 0.63 7.67 4.00
C TYR A 43 1.73 8.61 3.44
N ARG A 44 2.84 8.03 3.02
CA ARG A 44 3.95 8.74 2.35
C ARG A 44 4.20 8.22 0.94
N PHE A 45 4.76 9.09 0.12
CA PHE A 45 5.34 8.73 -1.18
C PHE A 45 6.82 8.38 -1.01
N TYR A 46 7.23 7.33 -1.70
CA TYR A 46 8.57 6.78 -1.61
C TYR A 46 9.24 6.83 -2.97
N ALA A 47 10.38 7.52 -3.04
CA ALA A 47 11.20 7.61 -4.24
C ALA A 47 12.68 7.57 -3.88
N ILE A 48 13.33 6.48 -4.27
CA ILE A 48 14.76 6.28 -4.15
C ILE A 48 15.27 5.62 -5.42
N SER A 49 16.45 6.01 -5.88
CA SER A 49 17.06 5.47 -7.10
C SER A 49 18.50 5.07 -6.82
N ALA A 50 19.03 4.18 -7.65
CA ALA A 50 20.44 3.83 -7.65
C ALA A 50 20.92 3.77 -9.10
N GLU A 51 22.03 4.43 -9.39
CA GLU A 51 22.69 4.32 -10.68
C GLU A 51 23.32 2.93 -10.84
N TYR A 52 23.31 2.45 -12.08
CA TYR A 52 23.92 1.20 -12.50
C TYR A 52 24.64 1.41 -13.83
N PRO A 53 25.62 0.56 -14.18
CA PRO A 53 26.35 0.68 -15.44
C PRO A 53 25.38 0.68 -16.64
N GLU A 54 25.60 1.60 -17.57
CA GLU A 54 24.80 1.67 -18.80
C GLU A 54 24.89 0.35 -19.58
N PHE A 55 23.75 -0.16 -20.04
CA PHE A 55 23.68 -1.39 -20.82
C PHE A 55 22.53 -1.35 -21.84
N SER A 56 22.57 -2.27 -22.79
CA SER A 56 21.46 -2.56 -23.70
C SER A 56 21.16 -4.05 -23.70
N ASN A 57 19.89 -4.41 -23.72
CA ASN A 57 19.42 -5.80 -23.88
C ASN A 57 19.09 -6.14 -25.34
N LYS A 58 19.55 -5.34 -26.31
CA LYS A 58 19.34 -5.66 -27.72
C LYS A 58 19.98 -7.02 -28.03
N ASP A 59 19.17 -7.92 -28.60
CA ASP A 59 19.56 -9.30 -28.93
C ASP A 59 20.02 -10.15 -27.73
N LYS A 60 19.70 -9.72 -26.50
CA LYS A 60 20.02 -10.40 -25.26
C LYS A 60 18.79 -10.57 -24.38
N THR A 61 18.79 -11.60 -23.54
CA THR A 61 17.81 -11.70 -22.47
C THR A 61 18.02 -10.57 -21.46
N LEU A 62 16.93 -10.02 -20.94
CA LEU A 62 16.96 -9.14 -19.77
C LEU A 62 16.28 -9.87 -18.63
N VAL A 63 17.00 -10.03 -17.52
CA VAL A 63 16.44 -10.48 -16.26
C VAL A 63 16.50 -9.31 -15.28
N PHE A 64 15.35 -8.92 -14.75
CA PHE A 64 15.22 -7.94 -13.69
C PHE A 64 14.44 -8.58 -12.54
N GLN A 65 15.12 -8.81 -11.41
CA GLN A 65 14.53 -9.43 -10.23
C GLN A 65 14.88 -8.66 -8.96
N PHE A 66 14.02 -8.79 -7.96
CA PHE A 66 14.21 -8.25 -6.63
C PHE A 66 13.24 -8.97 -5.68
N SER A 67 13.51 -8.95 -4.38
CA SER A 67 12.61 -9.45 -3.35
C SER A 67 11.85 -8.31 -2.70
N VAL A 68 10.56 -8.54 -2.45
CA VAL A 68 9.68 -7.62 -1.72
C VAL A 68 9.03 -8.38 -0.58
N LYS A 69 9.01 -7.76 0.59
CA LYS A 69 8.35 -8.28 1.78
C LYS A 69 7.45 -7.22 2.36
N HIS A 70 6.16 -7.53 2.48
CA HIS A 70 5.18 -6.69 3.16
C HIS A 70 5.00 -7.23 4.58
N GLU A 71 5.65 -6.57 5.56
CA GLU A 71 5.50 -6.96 6.97
C GLU A 71 4.20 -6.43 7.59
N GLN A 72 3.61 -5.45 6.93
CA GLN A 72 2.36 -4.83 7.28
C GLN A 72 1.20 -5.47 6.51
N LYS A 73 0.01 -5.45 7.13
CA LYS A 73 -1.26 -5.71 6.45
C LYS A 73 -1.51 -4.54 5.47
N LEU A 74 -1.03 -4.67 4.24
CA LEU A 74 -1.07 -3.63 3.22
C LEU A 74 -2.40 -3.65 2.46
N ASP A 75 -3.23 -2.61 2.65
CA ASP A 75 -4.49 -2.47 1.90
C ASP A 75 -4.31 -1.72 0.59
N CYS A 76 -3.41 -0.74 0.59
CA CYS A 76 -3.09 0.07 -0.56
C CYS A 76 -1.60 0.46 -0.52
N GLY A 77 -0.85 0.07 -1.54
CA GLY A 77 0.55 0.45 -1.70
C GLY A 77 1.28 -0.33 -2.80
N GLY A 78 2.25 0.35 -3.41
CA GLY A 78 3.12 -0.23 -4.43
C GLY A 78 4.34 -0.90 -3.81
N GLY A 79 4.69 -2.07 -4.35
CA GLY A 79 5.95 -2.78 -4.10
C GLY A 79 6.77 -2.95 -5.38
N TYR A 80 6.62 -2.06 -6.35
CA TYR A 80 7.27 -2.16 -7.66
C TYR A 80 8.54 -1.33 -7.76
N MET A 81 9.38 -1.67 -8.74
CA MET A 81 10.56 -0.90 -9.12
C MET A 81 10.46 -0.44 -10.58
N LYS A 82 11.17 0.65 -10.91
CA LYS A 82 11.26 1.19 -12.27
C LYS A 82 12.69 1.10 -12.78
N LEU A 83 12.88 0.60 -14.00
CA LEU A 83 14.14 0.73 -14.75
C LEU A 83 14.06 1.99 -15.61
N LEU A 84 14.96 2.91 -15.34
CA LEU A 84 15.02 4.22 -15.99
C LEU A 84 15.95 4.16 -17.21
N SER A 85 15.65 4.94 -18.24
CA SER A 85 16.52 5.08 -19.41
C SER A 85 17.10 6.49 -19.51
N GLY A 86 18.36 6.56 -19.92
CA GLY A 86 19.09 7.81 -20.08
C GLY A 86 19.47 8.48 -18.76
N ASP A 87 19.96 9.71 -18.87
CA ASP A 87 20.36 10.52 -17.72
C ASP A 87 19.12 11.02 -16.97
N VAL A 88 18.90 10.51 -15.77
CA VAL A 88 17.84 10.96 -14.86
C VAL A 88 18.45 11.72 -13.69
N ASP A 89 17.92 12.91 -13.42
CA ASP A 89 18.20 13.64 -12.18
C ASP A 89 17.57 12.86 -11.00
N GLN A 90 18.38 12.04 -10.33
CA GLN A 90 17.97 11.19 -9.21
C GLN A 90 17.28 11.99 -8.09
N LYS A 91 17.60 13.27 -7.92
CA LYS A 91 16.96 14.15 -6.93
C LYS A 91 15.56 14.59 -7.30
N LYS A 92 15.18 14.46 -8.58
CA LYS A 92 13.83 14.77 -9.08
C LYS A 92 13.05 13.53 -9.49
N PHE A 93 13.58 12.34 -9.22
CA PHE A 93 12.91 11.08 -9.52
C PHE A 93 11.57 10.98 -8.79
N GLY A 94 10.50 10.63 -9.50
CA GLY A 94 9.16 10.53 -8.94
C GLY A 94 8.17 9.75 -9.81
N GLY A 95 6.88 10.02 -9.59
CA GLY A 95 5.77 9.37 -10.29
C GLY A 95 5.87 9.50 -11.82
N ASP A 96 6.10 10.71 -12.31
CA ASP A 96 6.06 11.06 -13.73
C ASP A 96 7.41 10.92 -14.45
N THR A 97 8.46 10.47 -13.77
CA THR A 97 9.77 10.27 -14.39
C THR A 97 9.67 9.18 -15.46
N PRO A 98 10.11 9.43 -16.71
CA PRO A 98 10.11 8.43 -17.76
C PRO A 98 10.89 7.17 -17.35
N TYR A 99 10.33 6.01 -17.69
CA TYR A 99 10.92 4.71 -17.42
C TYR A 99 10.77 3.80 -18.64
N SER A 100 11.66 2.83 -18.76
CA SER A 100 11.57 1.78 -19.78
C SER A 100 10.74 0.61 -19.31
N ILE A 101 10.88 0.22 -18.04
CA ILE A 101 10.16 -0.91 -17.44
C ILE A 101 9.69 -0.52 -16.05
N MET A 102 8.45 -0.87 -15.70
CA MET A 102 7.94 -0.88 -14.33
C MET A 102 7.49 -2.31 -14.02
N PHE A 103 7.99 -2.87 -12.92
CA PHE A 103 7.74 -4.27 -12.59
C PHE A 103 7.66 -4.48 -11.07
N GLY A 104 6.71 -5.29 -10.63
CA GLY A 104 6.52 -5.69 -9.23
C GLY A 104 5.06 -5.65 -8.78
N PRO A 105 4.79 -6.02 -7.52
CA PRO A 105 3.44 -6.00 -6.96
C PRO A 105 2.90 -4.57 -6.81
N ASP A 106 1.60 -4.42 -7.06
CA ASP A 106 0.84 -3.22 -6.74
C ASP A 106 -0.47 -3.67 -6.08
N ILE A 107 -0.61 -3.39 -4.79
CA ILE A 107 -1.73 -3.88 -3.99
C ILE A 107 -2.70 -2.72 -3.81
N SER A 108 -3.91 -2.86 -4.32
CA SER A 108 -5.03 -1.98 -4.02
C SER A 108 -6.27 -2.80 -3.71
N LYS A 109 -6.78 -2.69 -2.47
CA LYS A 109 -8.11 -3.16 -2.13
C LYS A 109 -9.11 -2.24 -2.83
N GLN A 110 -9.57 -2.64 -4.02
CA GLN A 110 -10.61 -1.92 -4.75
C GLN A 110 -11.87 -1.84 -3.90
N ILE A 111 -12.32 -0.64 -3.59
CA ILE A 111 -13.69 -0.40 -3.12
C ILE A 111 -14.54 -0.43 -4.39
N LYS A 112 -15.33 -1.49 -4.58
CA LYS A 112 -16.33 -1.53 -5.67
C LYS A 112 -17.37 -0.45 -5.40
N ASP A 113 -17.69 0.31 -6.44
CA ASP A 113 -18.79 1.29 -6.43
C ASP A 113 -20.12 0.57 -6.16
N PRO A 114 -20.89 0.95 -5.12
CA PRO A 114 -22.19 0.36 -4.85
C PRO A 114 -23.23 0.56 -5.97
N GLU A 115 -23.00 1.46 -6.93
CA GLU A 115 -23.88 1.63 -8.10
C GLU A 115 -23.58 0.63 -9.25
N ALA A 116 -22.51 -0.17 -9.14
CA ALA A 116 -22.15 -1.17 -10.15
C ALA A 116 -22.98 -2.46 -9.99
N LYS A 117 -24.06 -2.63 -10.76
CA LYS A 117 -24.86 -3.86 -10.78
C LYS A 117 -24.14 -5.01 -11.49
N LYS A 118 -23.71 -6.03 -10.73
CA LYS A 118 -23.13 -7.30 -11.24
C LYS A 118 -24.25 -8.35 -11.47
N PRO A 119 -24.22 -9.17 -12.53
CA PRO A 119 -25.22 -10.22 -12.78
C PRO A 119 -25.18 -11.34 -11.73
N GLU A 120 -26.34 -11.97 -11.49
CA GLU A 120 -26.62 -12.91 -10.38
C GLU A 120 -25.88 -14.27 -10.41
N ASP A 121 -25.04 -14.58 -11.39
CA ASP A 121 -24.51 -15.95 -11.56
C ASP A 121 -22.97 -16.00 -11.68
N TRP A 122 -22.26 -15.48 -10.68
CA TRP A 122 -20.80 -15.61 -10.59
C TRP A 122 -20.38 -16.13 -9.22
N ASP A 123 -19.95 -17.39 -9.19
CA ASP A 123 -19.42 -18.10 -8.02
C ASP A 123 -18.19 -17.38 -7.45
N GLU A 124 -18.30 -16.88 -6.21
CA GLU A 124 -17.22 -16.21 -5.47
C GLU A 124 -16.95 -16.98 -4.17
N LYS A 125 -15.94 -17.86 -4.19
CA LYS A 125 -15.27 -18.33 -2.97
C LYS A 125 -13.81 -18.62 -3.26
N GLU A 126 -12.91 -17.77 -2.75
CA GLU A 126 -11.61 -18.21 -2.23
C GLU A 126 -10.82 -17.16 -1.40
N PHE A 127 -11.48 -16.29 -0.62
CA PHE A 127 -10.77 -15.51 0.41
C PHE A 127 -11.60 -15.37 1.69
N ILE A 128 -11.01 -15.77 2.82
CA ILE A 128 -11.54 -15.51 4.17
C ILE A 128 -11.07 -14.10 4.56
N PRO A 129 -11.98 -13.15 4.86
CA PRO A 129 -11.59 -11.82 5.30
C PRO A 129 -11.07 -11.79 6.74
N ASP A 130 -10.06 -10.95 6.96
CA ASP A 130 -9.40 -10.65 8.24
C ASP A 130 -10.42 -10.21 9.32
N PRO A 131 -10.44 -10.83 10.51
CA PRO A 131 -11.36 -10.46 11.60
C PRO A 131 -11.09 -9.07 12.21
N GLU A 132 -9.92 -8.48 12.03
CA GLU A 132 -9.52 -7.23 12.72
C GLU A 132 -9.60 -5.94 11.88
N ASP A 133 -9.57 -6.03 10.54
CA ASP A 133 -9.70 -4.85 9.66
C ASP A 133 -11.03 -4.91 8.90
N LYS A 134 -12.12 -4.96 9.66
CA LYS A 134 -13.47 -4.86 9.14
C LYS A 134 -13.93 -3.41 9.18
N LYS A 135 -14.38 -2.93 8.03
CA LYS A 135 -15.35 -1.84 7.98
C LYS A 135 -16.47 -2.18 8.98
N PRO A 136 -16.80 -1.30 9.95
CA PRO A 136 -17.84 -1.60 10.92
C PRO A 136 -19.13 -1.99 10.20
N GLU A 137 -19.79 -3.04 10.66
CA GLU A 137 -21.13 -3.39 10.20
C GLU A 137 -22.03 -2.16 10.38
N GLY A 138 -22.72 -1.72 9.32
CA GLY A 138 -23.52 -0.49 9.33
C GLY A 138 -22.78 0.82 9.00
N TYR A 139 -21.47 0.82 8.75
CA TYR A 139 -20.72 2.06 8.42
C TYR A 139 -21.21 2.75 7.14
N ASP A 140 -21.63 1.97 6.14
CA ASP A 140 -22.24 2.50 4.90
C ASP A 140 -23.70 2.91 5.09
N ASP A 141 -24.35 2.39 6.12
CA ASP A 141 -25.75 2.65 6.42
C ASP A 141 -25.93 3.92 7.26
N ILE A 142 -24.84 4.55 7.71
CA ILE A 142 -24.89 5.84 8.41
C ILE A 142 -25.25 6.94 7.41
N PRO A 143 -26.44 7.55 7.50
CA PRO A 143 -26.84 8.59 6.57
C PRO A 143 -25.99 9.84 6.80
N LYS A 144 -25.70 10.57 5.71
CA LYS A 144 -24.94 11.84 5.76
C LYS A 144 -25.64 12.92 6.57
N GLU A 145 -26.96 12.87 6.59
CA GLU A 145 -27.84 13.83 7.25
C GLU A 145 -28.87 13.08 8.08
N ILE A 146 -29.19 13.62 9.26
CA ILE A 146 -30.25 13.11 10.16
C ILE A 146 -31.23 14.25 10.44
N PRO A 147 -32.51 13.96 10.75
CA PRO A 147 -33.42 14.99 11.23
C PRO A 147 -32.85 15.66 12.49
N ASP A 148 -32.95 16.99 12.56
CA ASP A 148 -32.52 17.75 13.73
C ASP A 148 -33.34 17.33 14.97
N PRO A 149 -32.72 16.69 15.98
CA PRO A 149 -33.44 16.26 17.17
C PRO A 149 -33.91 17.43 18.05
N ASP A 150 -33.32 18.62 17.87
CA ASP A 150 -33.64 19.83 18.63
C ASP A 150 -34.62 20.75 17.90
N ALA A 151 -34.96 20.44 16.64
CA ALA A 151 -35.91 21.23 15.87
C ALA A 151 -37.34 21.07 16.42
N LYS A 152 -37.94 22.20 16.76
CA LYS A 152 -39.34 22.30 17.16
C LYS A 152 -40.11 23.08 16.11
N LYS A 153 -41.32 22.62 15.82
CA LYS A 153 -42.27 23.37 15.00
C LYS A 153 -42.48 24.76 15.62
N PRO A 154 -42.30 25.85 14.87
CA PRO A 154 -42.55 27.20 15.37
C PRO A 154 -44.00 27.36 15.85
N GLU A 155 -44.22 28.14 16.91
CA GLU A 155 -45.58 28.43 17.42
C GLU A 155 -46.45 29.21 16.43
N ASP A 156 -45.82 29.92 15.48
CA ASP A 156 -46.46 30.75 14.45
C ASP A 156 -46.58 30.03 13.10
N TRP A 157 -46.44 28.69 13.07
CA TRP A 157 -46.55 27.90 11.84
C TRP A 157 -48.01 27.56 11.53
N ASP A 158 -48.47 27.89 10.32
CA ASP A 158 -49.82 27.56 9.85
C ASP A 158 -49.77 26.45 8.79
N ASP A 159 -50.29 25.26 9.10
CA ASP A 159 -50.27 24.14 8.14
C ASP A 159 -51.18 24.37 6.91
N GLU A 160 -52.16 25.27 6.98
CA GLU A 160 -53.03 25.62 5.84
C GLU A 160 -52.36 26.60 4.87
N GLU A 161 -51.52 27.51 5.36
CA GLU A 161 -50.84 28.55 4.56
C GLU A 161 -49.38 28.21 4.21
N ASP A 162 -48.62 27.61 5.15
CA ASP A 162 -47.20 27.26 5.01
C ASP A 162 -46.96 25.79 4.61
N GLY A 163 -47.99 24.95 4.71
CA GLY A 163 -47.95 23.51 4.41
C GLY A 163 -47.50 22.63 5.58
N GLU A 164 -47.40 21.31 5.35
CA GLU A 164 -47.01 20.35 6.39
C GLU A 164 -45.56 20.58 6.84
N TRP A 165 -45.36 20.96 8.10
CA TRP A 165 -44.04 21.22 8.65
C TRP A 165 -43.14 19.98 8.59
N THR A 166 -41.96 20.12 7.98
CA THR A 166 -40.93 19.07 7.94
C THR A 166 -39.76 19.42 8.85
N VAL A 167 -39.29 18.46 9.63
CA VAL A 167 -38.09 18.61 10.47
C VAL A 167 -36.86 18.90 9.57
N PRO A 168 -36.11 20.00 9.80
CA PRO A 168 -34.90 20.27 9.05
C PRO A 168 -33.85 19.17 9.29
N THR A 169 -33.05 18.87 8.27
CA THR A 169 -31.95 17.91 8.40
C THR A 169 -30.66 18.61 8.82
N ILE A 170 -29.88 17.94 9.68
CA ILE A 170 -28.54 18.37 10.09
C ILE A 170 -27.50 17.33 9.67
N PRO A 171 -26.23 17.72 9.49
CA PRO A 171 -25.15 16.78 9.26
C PRO A 171 -25.08 15.75 10.39
N ASN A 172 -25.04 14.46 10.04
CA ASN A 172 -24.93 13.39 11.01
C ASN A 172 -23.51 13.35 11.60
N PRO A 173 -23.30 13.63 12.90
CA PRO A 173 -21.97 13.60 13.51
C PRO A 173 -21.32 12.21 13.49
N GLU A 174 -22.12 11.15 13.34
CA GLU A 174 -21.67 9.78 13.22
C GLU A 174 -21.19 9.44 11.79
N TYR A 175 -21.57 10.22 10.77
CA TYR A 175 -21.10 10.01 9.41
C TYR A 175 -19.62 10.38 9.27
N LYS A 176 -18.74 9.38 9.20
CA LYS A 176 -17.29 9.57 9.11
C LYS A 176 -16.75 9.69 7.67
N GLY A 177 -17.64 9.84 6.68
CA GLY A 177 -17.27 9.88 5.26
C GLY A 177 -17.10 8.48 4.65
N PRO A 178 -16.76 8.39 3.34
CA PRO A 178 -16.48 7.12 2.71
C PRO A 178 -15.24 6.47 3.33
N TRP A 179 -15.31 5.16 3.59
CA TRP A 179 -14.16 4.39 4.10
C TRP A 179 -12.99 4.48 3.13
N LYS A 180 -11.76 4.66 3.63
CA LYS A 180 -10.54 4.72 2.83
C LYS A 180 -9.61 3.59 3.20
N ALA A 181 -9.05 2.92 2.20
CA ALA A 181 -8.01 1.91 2.38
C ALA A 181 -6.79 2.51 3.10
N LYS A 182 -6.22 1.75 4.04
CA LYS A 182 -5.07 2.21 4.81
C LYS A 182 -3.78 2.07 3.98
N VAL A 183 -3.03 3.15 3.85
CA VAL A 183 -1.69 3.13 3.26
C VAL A 183 -0.68 2.97 4.39
N LYS A 184 -0.18 1.75 4.58
CA LYS A 184 0.75 1.40 5.65
C LYS A 184 2.17 1.16 5.12
N SER A 185 3.14 1.68 5.84
CA SER A 185 4.57 1.44 5.66
C SER A 185 5.01 0.11 6.25
N GLY A 186 6.24 -0.31 5.92
CA GLY A 186 6.81 -1.59 6.33
C GLY A 186 7.23 -2.48 5.15
N THR A 187 6.93 -2.07 3.91
CA THR A 187 7.42 -2.78 2.73
C THR A 187 8.94 -2.70 2.69
N LEU A 188 9.59 -3.85 2.61
CA LEU A 188 11.04 -4.03 2.56
C LEU A 188 11.44 -4.58 1.19
N PHE A 189 12.45 -3.97 0.58
CA PHE A 189 13.02 -4.32 -0.71
C PHE A 189 14.45 -4.80 -0.55
N ASP A 190 14.81 -5.87 -1.25
CA ASP A 190 16.18 -6.39 -1.28
C ASP A 190 16.48 -7.20 -2.56
N ASN A 191 17.70 -7.73 -2.68
CA ASN A 191 18.13 -8.68 -3.70
C ASN A 191 17.92 -8.20 -5.14
N VAL A 192 18.07 -6.89 -5.37
CA VAL A 192 17.93 -6.28 -6.70
C VAL A 192 19.04 -6.76 -7.62
N LEU A 193 18.66 -7.44 -8.69
CA LEU A 193 19.56 -7.99 -9.71
C LEU A 193 19.06 -7.62 -11.11
N ILE A 194 20.00 -7.18 -11.94
CA ILE A 194 19.82 -6.95 -13.38
C ILE A 194 20.93 -7.74 -14.10
N CYS A 195 20.58 -8.68 -14.96
CA CYS A 195 21.54 -9.47 -15.73
C CYS A 195 20.97 -9.97 -17.06
N ASP A 196 21.78 -10.69 -17.85
CA ASP A 196 21.40 -11.31 -19.12
C ASP A 196 21.34 -12.86 -19.06
N ASP A 197 21.52 -13.46 -17.87
CA ASP A 197 21.52 -14.92 -17.65
C ASP A 197 20.41 -15.35 -16.66
N PRO A 198 19.35 -16.02 -17.15
CA PRO A 198 18.28 -16.56 -16.31
C PRO A 198 18.72 -17.61 -15.29
N GLU A 199 19.73 -18.44 -15.60
CA GLU A 199 20.19 -19.47 -14.67
C GLU A 199 20.99 -18.85 -13.52
N TYR A 200 21.82 -17.86 -13.81
CA TYR A 200 22.47 -17.06 -12.77
C TYR A 200 21.44 -16.36 -11.87
N ALA A 201 20.39 -15.78 -12.46
CA ALA A 201 19.34 -15.10 -11.71
C ALA A 201 18.59 -16.05 -10.75
N LYS A 202 18.27 -17.27 -11.22
CA LYS A 202 17.70 -18.33 -10.38
C LYS A 202 18.64 -18.72 -9.24
N GLN A 203 19.93 -18.92 -9.52
CA GLN A 203 20.91 -19.25 -8.49
C GLN A 203 20.97 -18.14 -7.42
N VAL A 204 20.99 -16.87 -7.83
CA VAL A 204 20.95 -15.75 -6.86
C VAL A 204 19.68 -15.78 -6.03
N ALA A 205 18.51 -16.04 -6.61
CA ALA A 205 17.26 -16.14 -5.87
C ALA A 205 17.26 -17.30 -4.86
N GLU A 206 17.83 -18.44 -5.22
CA GLU A 206 17.99 -19.59 -4.32
C GLU A 206 18.98 -19.31 -3.19
N GLU A 207 20.09 -18.64 -3.50
CA GLU A 207 21.15 -18.36 -2.54
C GLU A 207 20.84 -17.21 -1.56
N THR A 208 19.89 -16.35 -1.92
CA THR A 208 19.40 -15.22 -1.11
C THR A 208 18.09 -15.59 -0.43
N TRP A 209 16.95 -15.20 -1.00
CA TRP A 209 15.62 -15.46 -0.47
C TRP A 209 15.35 -16.95 -0.23
N GLY A 210 15.80 -17.81 -1.14
CA GLY A 210 15.58 -19.27 -1.05
C GLY A 210 16.14 -19.91 0.23
N LYS A 211 17.27 -19.40 0.76
CA LYS A 211 17.85 -19.87 2.03
C LYS A 211 17.09 -19.37 3.26
N GLN A 212 16.48 -18.20 3.16
CA GLN A 212 15.87 -17.51 4.30
C GLN A 212 14.37 -17.79 4.44
N LYS A 213 13.67 -18.09 3.34
CA LYS A 213 12.20 -18.17 3.28
C LYS A 213 11.55 -19.04 4.37
N ASP A 214 12.16 -20.17 4.71
CA ASP A 214 11.58 -21.12 5.67
C ASP A 214 11.76 -20.64 7.11
N ALA A 215 12.93 -20.07 7.41
CA ALA A 215 13.21 -19.44 8.70
C ALA A 215 12.37 -18.16 8.88
N GLU A 216 12.25 -17.34 7.84
CA GLU A 216 11.36 -16.18 7.81
C GLU A 216 9.91 -16.56 8.07
N LYS A 217 9.42 -17.61 7.41
CA LYS A 217 8.06 -18.12 7.60
C LYS A 217 7.83 -18.57 9.05
N ALA A 218 8.76 -19.33 9.62
CA ALA A 218 8.67 -19.76 11.02
C ALA A 218 8.65 -18.56 11.99
N ALA A 219 9.51 -17.56 11.75
CA ALA A 219 9.54 -16.35 12.56
C ALA A 219 8.23 -15.54 12.46
N PHE A 220 7.62 -15.47 11.28
CA PHE A 220 6.31 -14.85 11.09
C PHE A 220 5.21 -15.58 11.85
N GLU A 221 5.13 -16.92 11.71
CA GLU A 221 4.12 -17.74 12.40
C GLU A 221 4.24 -17.62 13.92
N GLU A 222 5.46 -17.60 14.46
CA GLU A 222 5.69 -17.38 15.90
C GLU A 222 5.24 -15.99 16.35
N LEU A 223 5.48 -14.96 15.54
CA LEU A 223 5.07 -13.59 15.84
C LEU A 223 3.55 -13.44 15.84
N GLU A 224 2.86 -13.99 14.84
CA GLU A 224 1.40 -13.94 14.77
C GLU A 224 0.76 -14.71 15.92
N LYS A 225 1.28 -15.89 16.27
CA LYS A 225 0.80 -16.65 17.43
C LYS A 225 0.90 -15.85 18.73
N LYS A 226 2.01 -15.14 18.95
CA LYS A 226 2.17 -14.27 20.13
C LYS A 226 1.16 -13.13 20.14
N ARG A 227 0.85 -12.54 18.99
CA ARG A 227 -0.18 -11.49 18.89
C ARG A 227 -1.56 -12.01 19.23
N GLU A 228 -1.91 -13.21 18.74
CA GLU A 228 -3.20 -13.84 19.06
C GLU A 228 -3.34 -14.16 20.55
N GLU A 229 -2.25 -14.56 21.21
CA GLU A 229 -2.24 -14.85 22.66
C GLU A 229 -2.32 -13.59 23.54
N GLU A 230 -1.99 -12.41 22.99
CA GLU A 230 -2.01 -11.11 23.69
C GLU A 230 -3.35 -10.35 23.55
N VAL A 231 -4.29 -10.85 22.72
CA VAL A 231 -5.64 -10.27 22.48
C VAL A 231 -6.71 -11.00 23.29
#